data_AF-U7L4A7-F1
#
_entry.id   AF-U7L4A7-F1
#
_cell.length_a   1.000
_cell.length_b   1.000
_cell.length_c   1.000
_cell.angle_alpha   90.00
_cell.angle_beta   90.00
_cell.angle_gamma   90.00
#
_symmetry.space_group_name_H-M   'P 1'
#
loop_
_entity.id
_entity.type
_entity.pdbx_description
1 polymer ?
#
loop_
_entity_poly.entity_id
_entity_poly.type
_entity_poly.pdbx_seq_one_letter_code
_entity_poly.pdbx_strand_id
1 'polypeptide(L)'
;MTPLIFVALAALVGLPPHTGRLAVTSATETTAKTPRDGPKARGGLISKLKPAAPLDPLIVAGDVELFAACLAAGLSVHGAATAVARTADAQTQDLWETVSALLGVGVSTQSAWGHMKGQAGLEDLAQLVIMSGQSGATIAAGCHRICTSLRAEASAHATAQAERAGVFIALPLAVCFLPAFIVLGLAPVVISLGAQLL
;
A
#
# COMPACT_ATOMS: atom_id res chain seq x y z
N MET A 1 -7.31 9.65 -50.97
CA MET A 1 -8.14 9.70 -49.73
C MET A 1 -7.61 8.83 -48.59
N THR A 2 -6.37 8.30 -48.71
CA THR A 2 -5.69 7.46 -47.72
C THR A 2 -4.82 8.18 -46.67
N PRO A 3 -4.33 9.44 -46.84
CA PRO A 3 -3.44 10.03 -45.83
C PRO A 3 -4.18 10.65 -44.62
N LEU A 4 -5.47 10.97 -44.75
CA LEU A 4 -6.27 11.60 -43.68
C LEU A 4 -6.64 10.64 -42.54
N ILE A 5 -6.72 9.33 -42.81
CA ILE A 5 -7.00 8.31 -41.77
C ILE A 5 -5.76 8.04 -40.90
N PHE A 6 -4.56 8.15 -41.46
CA PHE A 6 -3.31 7.95 -40.69
C PHE A 6 -3.02 9.10 -39.71
N VAL A 7 -3.43 10.33 -40.02
CA VAL A 7 -3.29 11.48 -39.11
C VAL A 7 -4.28 11.41 -37.94
N ALA A 8 -5.49 10.87 -38.16
CA ALA A 8 -6.47 10.67 -37.09
C ALA A 8 -6.04 9.56 -36.09
N LEU A 9 -5.31 8.54 -36.55
CA LEU A 9 -4.80 7.45 -35.68
C LEU A 9 -3.64 7.91 -34.79
N ALA A 10 -2.82 8.85 -35.27
CA ALA A 10 -1.73 9.46 -34.48
C ALA A 10 -2.25 10.32 -33.32
N ALA A 11 -3.47 10.86 -33.40
CA ALA A 11 -4.08 11.66 -32.33
C ALA A 11 -4.60 10.82 -31.15
N LEU A 12 -4.76 9.50 -31.30
CA LEU A 12 -5.09 8.58 -30.21
C LEU A 12 -3.84 8.08 -29.44
N VAL A 13 -2.64 8.49 -29.87
CA VAL A 13 -1.38 8.46 -29.08
C VAL A 13 -1.35 9.63 -28.07
N GLY A 14 -2.53 10.06 -27.61
CA GLY A 14 -2.73 10.92 -26.45
C GLY A 14 -2.34 10.17 -25.19
N LEU A 15 -1.03 10.05 -25.02
CA LEU A 15 -0.30 9.67 -23.83
C LEU A 15 -0.87 10.45 -22.62
N PRO A 16 -1.53 9.83 -21.62
CA PRO A 16 -1.44 10.38 -20.28
C PRO A 16 0.00 10.11 -19.80
N PRO A 17 0.74 11.13 -19.32
CA PRO A 17 1.95 10.87 -18.57
C PRO A 17 1.54 10.26 -17.22
N HIS A 18 1.29 8.95 -17.18
CA HIS A 18 1.26 8.26 -15.89
C HIS A 18 2.70 7.98 -15.48
N THR A 19 3.26 8.98 -14.80
CA THR A 19 4.34 8.86 -13.84
C THR A 19 3.94 7.87 -12.74
N GLY A 20 3.85 6.59 -13.07
CA GLY A 20 3.97 5.50 -12.11
C GLY A 20 5.45 5.32 -11.81
N ARG A 21 6.03 6.30 -11.11
CA ARG A 21 7.33 6.13 -10.46
C ARG A 21 7.21 4.84 -9.65
N LEU A 22 7.92 3.79 -10.07
CA LEU A 22 8.47 2.81 -9.15
C LEU A 22 9.43 3.61 -8.26
N ALA A 23 8.87 4.26 -7.24
CA ALA A 23 9.64 4.77 -6.13
C ALA A 23 10.12 3.53 -5.38
N VAL A 24 11.22 2.98 -5.86
CA VAL A 24 12.14 2.20 -5.04
C VAL A 24 12.55 3.17 -3.94
N THR A 25 11.89 3.09 -2.78
CA THR A 25 12.30 3.82 -1.57
C THR A 25 13.51 3.08 -0.99
N SER A 26 14.60 3.03 -1.75
CA SER A 26 15.91 2.72 -1.23
C SER A 26 16.61 4.05 -0.98
N ALA A 27 16.28 4.67 0.15
CA ALA A 27 17.13 5.67 0.78
C ALA A 27 16.60 5.88 2.20
N THR A 28 17.16 5.12 3.16
CA THR A 28 17.32 5.57 4.54
C THR A 28 18.16 6.86 4.48
N GLU A 29 17.49 7.97 4.21
CA GLU A 29 18.10 9.30 4.30
C GLU A 29 18.08 9.69 5.77
N THR A 30 19.09 9.19 6.50
CA THR A 30 19.47 9.70 7.82
C THR A 30 19.99 11.12 7.63
N THR A 31 19.09 12.07 7.37
CA THR A 31 19.44 13.49 7.24
C THR A 31 19.69 14.02 8.66
N ALA A 32 20.96 14.22 8.98
CA ALA A 32 21.36 15.02 10.13
C ALA A 32 20.88 16.45 9.88
N LYS A 33 20.00 16.98 10.76
CA LYS A 33 19.52 18.37 10.67
C LYS A 33 20.72 19.31 10.64
N THR A 34 20.88 20.06 9.56
CA THR A 34 21.89 21.12 9.52
C THR A 34 21.28 22.38 10.15
N PRO A 35 22.08 23.22 10.85
CA PRO A 35 21.59 24.46 11.47
C PRO A 35 20.96 25.48 10.50
N ARG A 36 20.92 25.18 9.19
CA ARG A 36 20.41 26.04 8.12
C ARG A 36 19.09 25.55 7.51
N ASP A 37 18.47 24.53 8.08
CA ASP A 37 17.13 24.10 7.66
C ASP A 37 16.12 25.20 7.97
N GLY A 38 15.58 25.82 6.91
CA GLY A 38 14.55 26.85 7.02
C GLY A 38 13.25 26.33 7.62
N PRO A 39 12.33 27.22 8.03
CA PRO A 39 11.04 26.83 8.61
C PRO A 39 10.28 25.94 7.63
N LYS A 40 9.90 24.74 8.09
CA LYS A 40 9.15 23.74 7.29
C LYS A 40 7.98 24.43 6.59
N ALA A 41 7.97 24.36 5.26
CA ALA A 41 6.94 24.95 4.42
C ALA A 41 5.56 24.57 4.97
N ARG A 42 4.84 25.56 5.47
CA ARG A 42 3.48 25.42 6.01
C ARG A 42 2.61 24.92 4.86
N GLY A 43 2.28 23.63 4.88
CA GLY A 43 1.49 22.96 3.84
C GLY A 43 0.28 23.81 3.45
N GLY A 44 0.19 24.12 2.16
CA GLY A 44 -0.88 24.94 1.61
C GLY A 44 -2.26 24.33 1.88
N LEU A 45 -3.31 25.14 1.73
CA LEU A 45 -4.72 24.78 1.97
C LEU A 45 -5.14 23.42 1.37
N ILE A 46 -4.48 23.00 0.28
CA ILE A 46 -4.73 21.76 -0.48
C ILE A 46 -4.16 20.51 0.21
N SER A 47 -3.09 20.62 1.03
CA SER A 47 -2.55 19.48 1.78
C SER A 47 -3.46 19.05 2.93
N LYS A 48 -4.32 19.94 3.41
CA LYS A 48 -5.33 19.62 4.43
C LYS A 48 -6.50 18.80 3.90
N LEU A 49 -6.67 18.70 2.57
CA LEU A 49 -7.75 17.92 1.96
C LEU A 49 -7.31 16.51 1.53
N LYS A 50 -6.02 16.17 1.61
CA LYS A 50 -5.58 14.80 1.33
C LYS A 50 -5.94 13.95 2.54
N PRO A 51 -6.81 12.93 2.40
CA PRO A 51 -7.02 11.95 3.47
C PRO A 51 -5.65 11.40 3.87
N ALA A 52 -5.44 11.17 5.17
CA ALA A 52 -4.25 10.47 5.64
C ALA A 52 -4.11 9.20 4.79
N ALA A 53 -2.94 9.02 4.17
CA ALA A 53 -2.70 7.83 3.38
C ALA A 53 -2.91 6.61 4.29
N PRO A 54 -3.61 5.56 3.84
CA PRO A 54 -3.72 4.32 4.60
C PRO A 54 -2.32 3.84 4.98
N LEU A 55 -2.15 3.36 6.22
CA LEU A 55 -0.90 2.75 6.66
C LEU A 55 -0.57 1.55 5.77
N ASP A 56 0.71 1.36 5.48
CA ASP A 56 1.15 0.16 4.76
C ASP A 56 0.88 -1.09 5.63
N PRO A 57 0.04 -2.03 5.17
CA PRO A 57 -0.29 -3.24 5.93
C PRO A 57 0.93 -4.06 6.35
N LEU A 58 2.01 -4.03 5.56
CA LEU A 58 3.20 -4.82 5.83
C LEU A 58 4.06 -4.21 6.95
N ILE A 59 4.08 -2.87 7.06
CA ILE A 59 4.70 -2.16 8.18
C ILE A 59 3.95 -2.47 9.47
N VAL A 60 2.61 -2.38 9.45
CA VAL A 60 1.78 -2.74 10.61
C VAL A 60 1.98 -4.19 11.01
N ALA A 61 2.04 -5.12 10.05
CA ALA A 61 2.30 -6.53 10.33
C ALA A 61 3.66 -6.75 11.02
N GLY A 62 4.69 -6.01 10.61
CA GLY A 62 6.02 -6.06 11.23
C GLY A 62 6.02 -5.56 12.67
N ASP A 63 5.36 -4.42 12.94
CA ASP A 63 5.21 -3.87 14.29
C ASP A 63 4.47 -4.84 15.22
N VAL A 64 3.36 -5.42 14.75
CA VAL A 64 2.55 -6.39 15.51
C VAL A 64 3.34 -7.68 15.78
N GLU A 65 4.13 -8.15 14.81
CA GLU A 65 4.96 -9.35 14.97
C GLU A 65 6.11 -9.11 15.97
N LEU A 66 6.76 -7.95 15.92
CA LEU A 66 7.76 -7.56 16.92
C LEU A 66 7.14 -7.45 18.31
N PHE A 67 5.97 -6.81 18.42
CA PHE A 67 5.22 -6.72 19.68
C PHE A 67 4.92 -8.11 20.25
N ALA A 68 4.43 -9.03 19.41
CA ALA A 68 4.14 -10.41 19.80
C ALA A 68 5.41 -11.16 20.23
N ALA A 69 6.52 -10.97 19.52
CA ALA A 69 7.81 -11.57 19.87
C ALA A 69 8.32 -11.07 21.23
N CYS A 70 8.17 -9.76 21.52
CA CYS A 70 8.50 -9.20 22.82
C CYS A 70 7.64 -9.80 23.95
N LEU A 71 6.33 -9.94 23.74
CA LEU A 71 5.44 -10.56 24.72
C LEU A 71 5.78 -12.05 24.94
N ALA A 72 6.08 -12.79 23.87
CA ALA A 72 6.50 -14.18 23.94
C ALA A 72 7.86 -14.34 24.67
N ALA A 73 8.74 -13.36 24.54
CA ALA A 73 10.00 -13.27 25.29
C ALA A 73 9.81 -12.85 26.76
N GLY A 74 8.58 -12.58 27.20
CA GLY A 74 8.24 -12.27 28.59
C GLY A 74 8.28 -10.78 28.94
N LEU A 75 8.36 -9.87 27.96
CA LEU A 75 8.20 -8.45 28.24
C LEU A 75 6.76 -8.12 28.65
N SER A 76 6.60 -7.08 29.46
CA SER A 76 5.30 -6.48 29.75
C SER A 76 4.73 -5.80 28.50
N VAL A 77 3.42 -5.56 28.47
CA VAL A 77 2.74 -4.81 27.39
C VAL A 77 3.39 -3.43 27.16
N HIS A 78 3.74 -2.73 28.25
CA HIS A 78 4.48 -1.46 28.15
C HIS A 78 5.88 -1.68 27.57
N GLY A 79 6.64 -2.66 28.08
CA GLY A 79 7.99 -2.96 27.57
C GLY A 79 8.01 -3.35 26.09
N ALA A 80 7.04 -4.14 25.65
CA ALA A 80 6.87 -4.51 24.25
C ALA A 80 6.49 -3.28 23.38
N ALA A 81 5.55 -2.43 23.83
CA ALA A 81 5.20 -1.21 23.11
C ALA A 81 6.40 -0.23 23.00
N THR A 82 7.18 -0.09 24.07
CA THR A 82 8.42 0.72 24.06
C THR A 82 9.47 0.15 23.12
N ALA A 83 9.59 -1.19 23.04
CA ALA A 83 10.52 -1.82 22.11
C ALA A 83 10.13 -1.55 20.65
N VAL A 84 8.85 -1.67 20.31
CA VAL A 84 8.33 -1.38 18.97
C VAL A 84 8.48 0.11 18.64
N ALA A 85 8.15 1.01 19.56
CA ALA A 85 8.30 2.46 19.36
C ALA A 85 9.72 2.88 18.93
N ARG A 86 10.75 2.15 19.36
CA ARG A 86 12.16 2.43 19.02
C ARG A 86 12.56 1.97 17.62
N THR A 87 11.81 1.08 16.99
CA THR A 87 12.13 0.46 15.70
C THR A 87 11.05 0.69 14.64
N ALA A 88 9.89 1.22 15.05
CA ALA A 88 8.76 1.49 14.19
C ALA A 88 9.13 2.45 13.06
N ASP A 89 8.46 2.27 11.93
CA ASP A 89 8.57 3.19 10.80
C ASP A 89 7.97 4.56 11.14
N ALA A 90 8.39 5.60 10.43
CA ALA A 90 7.88 6.95 10.61
C ALA A 90 6.34 7.07 10.52
N GLN A 91 5.67 6.15 9.81
CA GLN A 91 4.20 6.11 9.74
C GLN A 91 3.52 5.70 11.04
N THR A 92 4.14 4.85 11.86
CA THR A 92 3.53 4.26 13.06
C THR A 92 4.24 4.67 14.36
N GLN A 93 5.44 5.24 14.27
CA GLN A 93 6.28 5.60 15.42
C GLN A 93 5.54 6.47 16.45
N ASP A 94 4.91 7.56 16.02
CA ASP A 94 4.19 8.48 16.91
C ASP A 94 3.08 7.77 17.71
N LEU A 95 2.40 6.79 17.11
CA LEU A 95 1.34 6.01 17.76
C LEU A 95 1.92 5.10 18.85
N TRP A 96 3.01 4.40 18.53
CA TRP A 96 3.69 3.53 19.48
C TRP A 96 4.36 4.30 20.61
N GLU A 97 4.99 5.45 20.31
CA GLU A 97 5.54 6.36 21.32
C GLU A 97 4.44 6.85 22.26
N THR A 98 3.30 7.30 21.72
CA THR A 98 2.16 7.76 22.50
C THR A 98 1.62 6.65 23.42
N VAL A 99 1.40 5.44 22.89
CA VAL A 99 0.93 4.30 23.69
C VAL A 99 1.95 3.95 24.78
N SER A 100 3.24 3.89 24.44
CA SER A 100 4.30 3.59 25.40
C SER A 100 4.33 4.63 26.53
N ALA A 101 4.30 5.92 26.21
CA ALA A 101 4.32 7.00 27.18
C ALA A 101 3.11 6.97 28.11
N LEU A 102 1.90 6.78 27.56
CA LEU A 102 0.67 6.71 28.34
C LEU A 102 0.67 5.51 29.29
N LEU A 103 1.09 4.34 28.81
CA LEU A 103 1.24 3.16 29.66
C LEU A 103 2.31 3.37 30.75
N GLY A 104 3.40 4.07 30.43
CA GLY A 104 4.49 4.36 31.37
C GLY A 104 4.07 5.28 32.53
N VAL A 105 3.12 6.19 32.28
CA VAL A 105 2.52 7.08 33.30
C VAL A 105 1.33 6.42 34.02
N GLY A 106 0.97 5.18 33.66
CA GLY A 106 -0.10 4.41 34.30
C GLY A 106 -1.51 4.74 33.81
N VAL A 107 -1.64 5.35 32.63
CA VAL A 107 -2.95 5.55 31.99
C VAL A 107 -3.59 4.21 31.68
N SER A 108 -4.91 4.12 31.86
CA SER A 108 -5.67 2.89 31.58
C SER A 108 -5.41 2.35 30.16
N THR A 109 -5.35 1.03 30.01
CA THR A 109 -5.16 0.36 28.70
C THR A 109 -6.17 0.87 27.67
N GLN A 110 -7.44 1.04 28.06
CA GLN A 110 -8.48 1.56 27.17
C GLN A 110 -8.14 2.93 26.57
N SER A 111 -7.59 3.82 27.38
CA SER A 111 -7.27 5.19 26.97
C SER A 111 -5.93 5.27 26.24
N ALA A 112 -4.92 4.51 26.71
CA ALA A 112 -3.61 4.47 26.08
C ALA A 112 -3.70 4.02 24.62
N TRP A 113 -4.39 2.90 24.38
CA TRP A 113 -4.57 2.30 23.06
C TRP A 113 -5.63 3.01 22.20
N GLY A 114 -6.32 4.03 22.75
CA GLY A 114 -7.36 4.78 22.03
C GLY A 114 -6.85 5.52 20.78
N HIS A 115 -5.56 5.90 20.77
CA HIS A 115 -4.94 6.60 19.64
C HIS A 115 -4.72 5.71 18.40
N MET A 116 -4.76 4.39 18.58
CA MET A 116 -4.64 3.42 17.50
C MET A 116 -5.98 3.12 16.80
N LYS A 117 -7.10 3.67 17.30
CA LYS A 117 -8.42 3.50 16.67
C LYS A 117 -8.50 4.21 15.32
N GLY A 118 -9.16 3.58 14.35
CA GLY A 118 -9.29 4.08 12.98
C GLY A 118 -8.07 3.80 12.09
N GLN A 119 -7.04 3.15 12.63
CA GLN A 119 -5.88 2.68 11.87
C GLN A 119 -6.01 1.19 11.65
N ALA A 120 -6.22 0.77 10.39
CA ALA A 120 -6.39 -0.64 10.04
C ALA A 120 -5.20 -1.50 10.56
N GLY A 121 -5.50 -2.67 11.13
CA GLY A 121 -4.53 -3.55 11.77
C GLY A 121 -4.12 -3.12 13.20
N LEU A 122 -3.82 -1.84 13.44
CA LEU A 122 -3.52 -1.35 14.80
C LEU A 122 -4.78 -1.28 15.69
N GLU A 123 -5.95 -1.01 15.11
CA GLU A 123 -7.22 -1.05 15.82
C GLU A 123 -7.55 -2.47 16.32
N ASP A 124 -7.31 -3.48 15.47
CA ASP A 124 -7.51 -4.89 15.83
C ASP A 124 -6.58 -5.29 16.99
N LEU A 125 -5.33 -4.81 16.95
CA LEU A 125 -4.37 -5.00 18.03
C LEU A 125 -4.84 -4.31 19.31
N ALA A 126 -5.27 -3.05 19.24
CA ALA A 126 -5.77 -2.29 20.37
C ALA A 126 -6.95 -3.02 21.04
N GLN A 127 -7.92 -3.47 20.25
CA GLN A 127 -9.07 -4.22 20.74
C GLN A 127 -8.66 -5.56 21.36
N LEU A 128 -7.72 -6.27 20.75
CA LEU A 128 -7.17 -7.51 21.30
C LEU A 128 -6.52 -7.28 22.67
N VAL A 129 -5.68 -6.26 22.80
CA VAL A 129 -4.99 -5.93 24.06
C VAL A 129 -6.00 -5.54 25.15
N ILE A 130 -7.01 -4.74 24.80
CA ILE A 130 -8.10 -4.33 25.68
C ILE A 130 -8.89 -5.54 26.20
N MET A 131 -9.23 -6.49 25.32
CA MET A 131 -10.05 -7.65 25.67
C MET A 131 -9.28 -8.74 26.42
N SER A 132 -7.96 -8.84 26.24
CA SER A 132 -7.16 -9.96 26.73
C SER A 132 -6.77 -9.88 28.22
N GLY A 133 -7.02 -8.76 28.90
CA GLY A 133 -6.87 -8.64 30.36
C GLY A 133 -5.48 -9.01 30.89
N GLN A 134 -4.45 -8.22 30.55
CA GLN A 134 -3.05 -8.34 31.00
C GLN A 134 -2.28 -9.62 30.61
N SER A 135 -2.89 -10.65 30.01
CA SER A 135 -2.16 -11.86 29.64
C SER A 135 -1.38 -11.69 28.33
N GLY A 136 -0.05 -11.59 28.42
CA GLY A 136 0.83 -11.42 27.25
C GLY A 136 0.80 -12.59 26.27
N ALA A 137 0.63 -13.82 26.76
CA ALA A 137 0.61 -15.02 25.92
C ALA A 137 -0.64 -15.10 25.02
N THR A 138 -1.82 -14.71 25.54
CA THR A 138 -3.05 -14.67 24.75
C THR A 138 -3.01 -13.56 23.71
N ILE A 139 -2.44 -12.40 24.08
CA ILE A 139 -2.20 -11.29 23.16
C ILE A 139 -1.25 -11.73 22.04
N ALA A 140 -0.11 -12.34 22.37
CA ALA A 140 0.85 -12.81 21.36
C ALA A 140 0.22 -13.80 20.37
N ALA A 141 -0.59 -14.75 20.86
CA ALA A 141 -1.32 -15.68 20.01
C ALA A 141 -2.36 -14.98 19.11
N GLY A 142 -3.02 -13.93 19.60
CA GLY A 142 -3.94 -13.13 18.81
C GLY A 142 -3.26 -12.26 17.76
N CYS A 143 -2.07 -11.73 18.07
CA CYS A 143 -1.26 -10.94 17.14
C CYS A 143 -0.91 -11.75 15.88
N HIS A 144 -0.63 -13.04 16.02
CA HIS A 144 -0.33 -13.90 14.87
C HIS A 144 -1.48 -13.92 13.85
N ARG A 145 -2.74 -13.96 14.31
CA ARG A 145 -3.92 -13.89 13.42
C ARG A 145 -3.99 -12.56 12.68
N ILE A 146 -3.72 -11.46 13.37
CA ILE A 146 -3.68 -10.12 12.78
C ILE A 146 -2.60 -10.06 11.68
N CYS A 147 -1.37 -10.49 11.98
CA CYS A 147 -0.28 -10.55 11.00
C CYS A 147 -0.63 -11.42 9.78
N THR A 148 -1.26 -12.58 9.98
CA THR A 148 -1.67 -13.44 8.85
C THR A 148 -2.71 -12.75 7.96
N SER A 149 -3.66 -12.02 8.55
CA SER A 149 -4.67 -11.28 7.79
C SER A 149 -4.04 -10.16 6.97
N LEU A 150 -3.17 -9.34 7.58
CA LEU A 150 -2.48 -8.24 6.91
C LEU A 150 -1.60 -8.73 5.75
N ARG A 151 -0.87 -9.83 5.93
CA ARG A 151 -0.06 -10.45 4.87
C ARG A 151 -0.91 -11.04 3.75
N ALA A 152 -2.06 -11.63 4.08
CA ALA A 152 -2.99 -12.15 3.08
C ALA A 152 -3.58 -11.00 2.23
N GLU A 153 -3.97 -9.89 2.85
CA GLU A 153 -4.45 -8.70 2.15
C GLU A 153 -3.37 -8.08 1.24
N ALA A 154 -2.15 -7.94 1.75
CA ALA A 154 -1.02 -7.45 0.96
C ALA A 154 -0.73 -8.35 -0.26
N SER A 155 -0.77 -9.67 -0.09
CA SER A 155 -0.53 -10.62 -1.20
C SER A 155 -1.68 -10.62 -2.22
N ALA A 156 -2.92 -10.46 -1.78
CA ALA A 156 -4.08 -10.29 -2.67
C ALA A 156 -3.94 -9.01 -3.52
N HIS A 157 -3.53 -7.89 -2.92
CA HIS A 157 -3.27 -6.64 -3.64
C HIS A 157 -2.12 -6.77 -4.65
N ALA A 158 -1.03 -7.45 -4.29
CA ALA A 158 0.09 -7.69 -5.20
C ALA A 158 -0.34 -8.57 -6.39
N THR A 159 -1.12 -9.62 -6.13
CA THR A 159 -1.63 -10.52 -7.17
C THR A 159 -2.55 -9.79 -8.14
N ALA A 160 -3.48 -8.98 -7.63
CA ALA A 160 -4.38 -8.17 -8.46
C ALA A 160 -3.61 -7.15 -9.34
N GLN A 161 -2.50 -6.61 -8.86
CA GLN A 161 -1.64 -5.74 -9.66
C GLN A 161 -0.89 -6.52 -10.76
N ALA A 162 -0.41 -7.73 -10.45
CA ALA A 162 0.26 -8.59 -11.42
C ALA A 162 -0.69 -9.02 -12.57
N GLU A 163 -1.93 -9.37 -12.25
CA GLU A 163 -2.95 -9.72 -13.26
C GLU A 163 -3.24 -8.56 -14.22
N ARG A 164 -3.36 -7.34 -13.67
CA ARG A 164 -3.57 -6.12 -14.48
C ARG A 164 -2.36 -5.80 -15.36
N ALA A 165 -1.14 -6.05 -14.89
CA ALA A 165 0.07 -5.86 -15.68
C ALA A 165 0.05 -6.74 -16.96
N GLY A 166 -0.43 -7.99 -16.85
CA GLY A 166 -0.59 -8.87 -18.02
C GLY A 166 -1.50 -8.28 -19.09
N VAL A 167 -2.62 -7.68 -18.68
CA VAL A 167 -3.55 -6.98 -19.60
C VAL A 167 -2.86 -5.79 -20.26
N PHE A 168 -2.15 -4.96 -19.49
CA PHE A 168 -1.45 -3.80 -20.04
C PHE A 168 -0.33 -4.18 -21.03
N ILE A 169 0.31 -5.34 -20.86
CA ILE A 169 1.32 -5.85 -21.78
C ILE A 169 0.68 -6.41 -23.06
N ALA A 170 -0.42 -7.15 -22.95
CA ALA A 170 -1.08 -7.78 -24.09
C ALA A 170 -1.90 -6.79 -24.96
N LEU A 171 -2.48 -5.76 -24.35
CA LEU A 171 -3.33 -4.77 -25.04
C LEU A 171 -2.66 -4.07 -26.24
N PRO A 172 -1.44 -3.51 -26.14
CA PRO A 172 -0.78 -2.87 -27.28
C PRO A 172 -0.45 -3.86 -28.41
N LEU A 173 -0.13 -5.12 -28.07
CA LEU A 173 0.07 -6.18 -29.07
C LEU A 173 -1.23 -6.48 -29.82
N ALA A 174 -2.34 -6.65 -29.09
CA ALA A 174 -3.65 -6.92 -29.68
C ALA A 174 -4.11 -5.77 -30.60
N VAL A 175 -3.93 -4.51 -30.16
CA VAL A 175 -4.27 -3.31 -30.96
C VAL A 175 -3.42 -3.21 -32.23
N CYS A 176 -2.15 -3.65 -32.19
CA CYS A 176 -1.28 -3.70 -33.35
C CYS A 176 -1.63 -4.85 -34.31
N PHE A 177 -2.00 -6.02 -33.77
CA PHE A 177 -2.25 -7.22 -34.56
C PHE A 177 -3.60 -7.20 -35.29
N LEU A 178 -4.62 -6.58 -34.68
CA LEU A 178 -5.96 -6.47 -35.25
C LEU A 178 -5.99 -5.85 -36.67
N PRO A 179 -5.41 -4.66 -36.94
CA PRO A 179 -5.41 -4.08 -38.28
C PRO A 179 -4.58 -4.90 -39.28
N ALA A 180 -3.46 -5.48 -38.85
CA ALA A 180 -2.65 -6.34 -39.71
C ALA A 180 -3.43 -7.59 -40.16
N PHE A 181 -4.14 -8.24 -39.23
CA PHE A 181 -4.98 -9.40 -39.53
C PHE A 181 -6.13 -9.07 -40.50
N ILE A 182 -6.74 -7.89 -40.38
CA ILE A 182 -7.80 -7.45 -41.31
C ILE A 182 -7.26 -7.32 -42.73
N VAL A 183 -6.13 -6.64 -42.91
CA VAL A 183 -5.55 -6.37 -44.24
C VAL A 183 -5.00 -7.65 -44.87
N LEU A 184 -4.29 -8.47 -44.09
CA LEU A 184 -3.58 -9.65 -44.60
C LEU A 184 -4.46 -10.90 -44.68
N GLY A 185 -5.42 -11.06 -43.75
CA GLY A 185 -6.21 -12.29 -43.61
C GLY A 185 -7.67 -12.14 -44.05
N LEU A 186 -8.40 -11.18 -43.47
CA LEU A 186 -9.86 -11.11 -43.62
C LEU A 186 -10.30 -10.48 -44.95
N ALA A 187 -9.67 -9.38 -45.37
CA ALA A 187 -10.05 -8.65 -46.57
C ALA A 187 -10.01 -9.51 -47.86
N PRO A 188 -8.96 -10.31 -48.14
CA PRO A 188 -8.92 -11.15 -49.35
C PRO A 188 -10.02 -12.21 -49.37
N VAL A 189 -10.33 -12.81 -48.21
CA VAL A 189 -11.35 -13.85 -48.08
C VAL A 189 -12.75 -13.29 -48.38
N VAL A 190 -13.10 -12.14 -47.80
CA VAL A 190 -14.40 -11.50 -48.03
C VAL A 190 -14.58 -11.10 -49.50
N ILE A 191 -13.51 -10.61 -50.15
CA ILE A 191 -13.52 -10.28 -51.59
C ILE A 191 -13.77 -11.53 -52.43
N SER A 192 -13.08 -12.64 -52.14
CA SER A 192 -13.25 -13.89 -52.88
C SER A 192 -14.65 -14.47 -52.77
N LEU A 193 -15.28 -14.41 -51.59
CA LEU A 193 -16.65 -14.88 -51.39
C LEU A 193 -17.68 -13.97 -52.08
N GLY A 194 -17.50 -12.64 -51.99
CA GLY A 194 -18.37 -11.68 -52.67
C GLY A 194 -18.34 -11.83 -54.19
N ALA A 195 -17.18 -12.16 -54.76
CA ALA A 195 -17.02 -12.39 -56.20
C ALA A 195 -17.71 -13.66 -56.72
N GLN A 196 -18.05 -14.63 -55.86
CA GLN A 196 -18.75 -15.86 -56.25
C GLN A 196 -20.28 -15.72 -56.20
N LEU A 197 -20.78 -14.69 -55.52
CA LEU A 197 -22.21 -14.41 -55.34
C LEU A 197 -22.75 -13.33 -56.29
N LEU A 198 -21.87 -12.65 -57.03
CA LEU A 198 -22.18 -11.71 -58.10
C LEU A 198 -22.06 -12.39 -59.46
#